data_AF-A0A2M7TE60-F1
#
_entry.id   AF-A0A2M7TE60-F1
#
_cell.length_a   1.000
_cell.length_b   1.000
_cell.length_c   1.000
_cell.angle_alpha   90.00
_cell.angle_beta   90.00
_cell.angle_gamma   90.00
#
_symmetry.space_group_name_H-M   'P 1'
#
loop_
_entity.id
_entity.type
_entity.pdbx_description
1 polymer ?
#
loop_
_entity_poly.entity_id
_entity_poly.type
_entity_poly.pdbx_seq_one_letter_code
_entity_poly.pdbx_strand_id
1 'polypeptide(L)'
;WRDLPTPDDGVLSYWYKISATSTAYTPYCPGCSGRTFTGSTAGRGSCAVDPSVIKLGTKLYIPGYGICKAEDTGGAIRGNEIDVCFPDDETAVRWGRRST
;
A
#
# COMPACT_ATOMS: atom_id res chain seq x y z
N TRP A 1 18.60 7.68 10.03
CA TRP A 1 17.39 8.30 9.46
C TRP A 1 17.81 9.19 8.31
N ARG A 2 17.02 9.22 7.25
CA ARG A 2 17.22 10.04 6.04
C ARG A 2 15.94 10.80 5.76
N ASP A 3 16.07 12.00 5.23
CA ASP A 3 14.93 12.83 4.88
C ASP A 3 14.54 12.63 3.42
N LEU A 4 13.23 12.61 3.17
CA LEU A 4 12.62 12.49 1.86
C LEU A 4 11.63 13.65 1.70
N PRO A 5 11.97 14.68 0.91
CA PRO A 5 10.98 15.68 0.52
C PRO A 5 9.95 15.01 -0.40
N THR A 6 8.69 15.09 0.00
CA THR A 6 7.55 14.53 -0.73
C THR A 6 6.66 15.66 -1.26
N PRO A 7 5.99 15.48 -2.41
CA PRO A 7 5.12 16.51 -2.98
C PRO A 7 3.95 16.88 -2.07
N ASP A 8 3.36 15.88 -1.40
CA ASP A 8 2.08 16.01 -0.71
C ASP A 8 2.18 15.98 0.82
N ASP A 9 3.21 15.32 1.39
CA ASP A 9 3.34 15.06 2.84
C ASP A 9 4.50 15.84 3.50
N GLY A 10 5.13 16.77 2.77
CA GLY A 10 6.30 17.52 3.26
C GLY A 10 7.55 16.64 3.37
N VAL A 11 8.37 16.85 4.40
CA VAL A 11 9.62 16.07 4.59
C VAL A 11 9.34 14.87 5.50
N LEU A 12 9.44 13.66 4.94
CA LEU A 12 9.33 12.41 5.68
C LEU A 12 10.72 11.87 6.03
N SER A 13 10.93 11.51 7.30
CA SER A 13 12.14 10.79 7.70
C SER A 13 11.92 9.28 7.63
N TYR A 14 12.81 8.57 6.95
CA TYR A 14 12.77 7.11 6.81
C TYR A 14 14.10 6.48 7.26
N TRP A 15 14.05 5.19 7.60
CA TRP A 15 15.23 4.43 8.02
C TRP A 15 15.59 3.32 7.03
N TYR A 16 14.67 2.95 6.15
CA TYR A 16 14.84 1.88 5.18
C TYR A 16 14.10 2.21 3.88
N LYS A 17 14.71 1.85 2.75
CA LYS A 17 14.14 2.01 1.41
C LYS A 17 14.32 0.69 0.67
N ILE A 18 13.25 0.24 0.01
CA ILE A 18 13.26 -0.92 -0.88
C ILE A 18 12.64 -0.55 -2.20
N SER A 19 13.04 -1.25 -3.25
CA SER A 19 12.30 -1.27 -4.51
C SER A 19 11.28 -2.39 -4.45
N ALA A 20 10.05 -2.07 -4.82
CA ALA A 20 8.93 -3.00 -4.78
C ALA A 20 8.06 -2.84 -6.03
N THR A 21 7.36 -3.92 -6.40
CA THR A 21 6.29 -3.81 -7.38
C THR A 21 5.02 -3.40 -6.66
N SER A 22 4.44 -2.28 -7.08
CA SER A 22 3.16 -1.80 -6.57
C SER A 22 2.03 -2.11 -7.57
N THR A 23 0.98 -2.74 -7.07
CA THR A 23 -0.32 -2.89 -7.74
C THR A 23 -1.40 -2.12 -6.99
N ALA A 24 -2.63 -2.10 -7.53
CA ALA A 24 -3.77 -1.50 -6.87
C ALA A 24 -4.94 -2.50 -6.78
N TYR A 25 -5.69 -2.42 -5.69
CA TYR A 25 -6.93 -3.13 -5.49
C TYR A 25 -8.03 -2.22 -4.95
N THR A 26 -9.27 -2.64 -5.12
CA THR A 26 -10.44 -1.97 -4.55
C THR A 26 -11.12 -2.87 -3.53
N PRO A 27 -11.61 -2.31 -2.41
CA PRO A 27 -12.25 -3.08 -1.36
C PRO A 27 -13.71 -3.46 -1.70
N TYR A 28 -14.22 -2.99 -2.85
CA TYR A 28 -15.61 -3.09 -3.27
C TYR A 28 -15.82 -4.17 -4.35
N CYS A 29 -15.26 -5.36 -4.14
CA CYS A 29 -15.55 -6.50 -5.01
C CYS A 29 -16.84 -7.23 -4.58
N PRO A 30 -17.56 -7.91 -5.50
CA PRO A 30 -18.69 -8.77 -5.12
C PRO A 30 -18.23 -9.86 -4.13
N GLY A 31 -18.68 -9.77 -2.87
CA GLY A 31 -18.28 -10.68 -1.79
C GLY A 31 -17.15 -10.15 -0.89
N CYS A 32 -16.57 -8.99 -1.18
CA CYS A 32 -15.66 -8.30 -0.28
C CYS A 32 -16.42 -7.69 0.91
N SER A 33 -15.89 -7.86 2.13
CA SER A 33 -16.45 -7.24 3.35
C SER A 33 -16.02 -5.79 3.55
N GLY A 34 -15.13 -5.29 2.70
CA GLY A 34 -14.49 -3.98 2.86
C GLY A 34 -13.59 -3.90 4.10
N ARG A 35 -13.15 -5.04 4.67
CA ARG A 35 -12.24 -5.08 5.82
C ARG A 35 -10.89 -5.65 5.42
N THR A 36 -9.82 -5.04 5.92
CA THR A 36 -8.44 -5.53 5.77
C THR A 36 -8.19 -6.74 6.67
N PHE A 37 -7.10 -7.48 6.45
CA PHE A 37 -6.69 -8.58 7.33
C PHE A 37 -6.58 -8.17 8.81
N THR A 38 -6.17 -6.94 9.11
CA THR A 38 -6.11 -6.42 10.49
C THR A 38 -7.47 -6.02 11.07
N GLY A 39 -8.56 -6.14 10.30
CA GLY A 39 -9.93 -5.80 10.72
C GLY A 39 -10.31 -4.32 10.55
N SER A 40 -9.41 -3.50 10.00
CA SER A 40 -9.66 -2.09 9.65
C SER A 40 -10.57 -2.00 8.43
N THR A 41 -11.27 -0.89 8.25
CA THR A 41 -11.98 -0.61 7.00
C THR A 41 -10.98 -0.38 5.88
N ALA A 42 -11.05 -1.19 4.83
CA ALA A 42 -10.20 -1.05 3.66
C ALA A 42 -10.57 0.23 2.88
N GLY A 43 -9.57 1.03 2.60
CA GLY A 43 -9.72 2.31 1.91
C GLY A 43 -8.36 2.94 1.66
N ARG A 44 -8.37 4.12 1.02
CA ARG A 44 -7.12 4.83 0.73
C ARG A 44 -6.32 5.05 2.01
N GLY A 45 -5.05 4.67 1.99
CA GLY A 45 -4.17 4.63 3.17
C GLY A 45 -3.95 3.23 3.74
N SER A 46 -4.66 2.21 3.27
CA SER A 46 -4.35 0.80 3.52
C SER A 46 -3.53 0.20 2.37
N CYS A 47 -2.60 -0.68 2.69
CA CYS A 47 -1.91 -1.51 1.72
C CYS A 47 -1.77 -2.96 2.19
N ALA A 48 -1.74 -3.88 1.22
CA ALA A 48 -1.39 -5.27 1.41
C ALA A 48 0.09 -5.48 1.14
N VAL A 49 0.75 -6.26 2.00
CA VAL A 49 2.17 -6.58 1.90
C VAL A 49 2.42 -8.05 2.24
N ASP A 50 3.63 -8.54 1.94
CA ASP A 50 4.15 -9.77 2.51
C ASP A 50 4.71 -9.50 3.93
N PRO A 51 4.11 -10.06 5.00
CA PRO A 51 4.57 -9.85 6.38
C PRO A 51 5.99 -10.31 6.67
N SER A 52 6.54 -11.22 5.84
CA SER A 52 7.92 -11.68 5.98
C SER A 52 8.95 -10.62 5.56
N VAL A 53 8.55 -9.66 4.71
CA VAL A 53 9.38 -8.55 4.23
C VAL A 53 9.01 -7.25 4.95
N ILE A 54 7.71 -6.93 5.02
CA ILE A 54 7.18 -5.73 5.66
C ILE A 54 6.18 -6.15 6.73
N LYS A 55 6.52 -5.93 8.00
CA LYS A 55 5.62 -6.27 9.11
C LYS A 55 4.31 -5.47 9.02
N LEU A 56 3.20 -6.13 9.34
CA LEU A 56 1.91 -5.47 9.51
C LEU A 56 2.00 -4.34 10.55
N GLY A 57 1.27 -3.25 10.31
CA GLY A 57 1.31 -2.01 11.08
C GLY A 57 2.40 -1.03 10.65
N THR A 58 3.33 -1.44 9.77
CA THR A 58 4.36 -0.53 9.24
C THR A 58 3.73 0.58 8.41
N LYS A 59 4.16 1.82 8.64
CA LYS A 59 3.83 2.96 7.77
C LYS A 59 4.83 3.01 6.62
N LEU A 60 4.31 3.08 5.41
CA LEU A 60 5.06 3.15 4.16
C LEU A 60 4.71 4.45 3.45
N TYR A 61 5.70 5.01 2.75
CA TYR A 61 5.46 6.04 1.76
C TYR A 61 5.68 5.44 0.38
N ILE A 62 4.67 5.53 -0.48
CA ILE A 62 4.71 5.01 -1.84
C ILE A 62 4.68 6.21 -2.80
N PRO A 63 5.77 6.45 -3.55
CA PRO A 63 5.83 7.55 -4.51
C PRO A 63 4.62 7.58 -5.46
N GLY A 64 3.91 8.71 -5.47
CA GLY A 64 2.71 8.94 -6.30
C GLY A 64 1.39 8.41 -5.72
N TYR A 65 1.43 7.57 -4.67
CA TYR A 65 0.22 7.15 -3.94
C TYR A 65 0.04 7.98 -2.66
N GLY A 66 1.14 8.15 -1.92
CA GLY A 66 1.19 8.79 -0.60
C GLY A 66 1.52 7.78 0.52
N ILE A 67 1.18 8.14 1.75
CA ILE A 67 1.37 7.30 2.92
C ILE A 67 0.30 6.21 2.99
N CYS A 68 0.73 4.98 3.30
CA CYS A 68 -0.16 3.88 3.64
C CYS A 68 0.36 3.09 4.85
N LYS A 69 -0.52 2.30 5.44
CA LYS A 69 -0.20 1.37 6.52
C LYS A 69 -0.39 -0.05 6.03
N ALA A 70 0.56 -0.92 6.37
CA ALA A 70 0.47 -2.35 6.09
C ALA A 70 -0.63 -2.97 6.97
N GLU A 71 -1.85 -3.04 6.45
CA GLU A 71 -3.04 -3.50 7.17
C GLU A 71 -3.63 -4.77 6.57
N ASP A 72 -3.10 -5.20 5.42
CA ASP A 72 -3.64 -6.33 4.69
C ASP A 72 -2.54 -7.28 4.21
N THR A 73 -2.96 -8.48 3.83
CA THR A 73 -2.09 -9.50 3.20
C THR A 73 -2.85 -10.19 2.09
N GLY A 74 -2.16 -10.62 1.04
CA GLY A 74 -2.77 -11.38 -0.04
C GLY A 74 -1.94 -12.60 -0.39
N GLY A 75 -2.57 -13.73 -0.73
CA GLY A 75 -1.85 -14.94 -1.10
C GLY A 75 -0.93 -14.79 -2.31
N ALA A 76 -1.24 -13.83 -3.19
CA ALA A 76 -0.44 -13.43 -4.35
C ALA A 76 0.64 -12.38 -4.03
N ILE A 77 0.49 -11.62 -2.93
CA ILE A 77 1.42 -10.57 -2.53
C ILE A 77 2.57 -11.20 -1.77
N ARG A 78 3.67 -11.50 -2.48
CA ARG A 78 4.84 -12.21 -1.94
C ARG A 78 6.13 -11.47 -2.25
N GLY A 79 7.06 -11.45 -1.30
CA GLY A 79 8.34 -10.77 -1.41
C GLY A 79 8.18 -9.25 -1.44
N ASN A 80 8.84 -8.58 -2.39
CA ASN A 80 8.79 -7.13 -2.55
C ASN A 80 7.60 -6.70 -3.42
N GLU A 81 6.40 -7.18 -3.11
CA GLU A 81 5.15 -6.76 -3.74
C GLU A 81 4.29 -6.01 -2.72
N ILE A 82 3.65 -4.93 -3.18
CA ILE A 82 2.80 -4.06 -2.37
C ILE A 82 1.52 -3.78 -3.15
N ASP A 83 0.37 -4.05 -2.55
CA ASP A 83 -0.92 -3.74 -3.17
C ASP A 83 -1.56 -2.55 -2.45
N VAL A 84 -1.76 -1.43 -3.14
CA VAL A 84 -2.34 -0.23 -2.52
C VAL A 84 -3.84 -0.19 -2.72
N CYS A 85 -4.57 0.14 -1.64
CA CYS A 85 -6.02 0.21 -1.70
C CYS A 85 -6.47 1.54 -2.31
N PHE A 86 -7.31 1.48 -3.33
CA PHE A 86 -8.02 2.62 -3.87
C PHE A 86 -9.52 2.51 -3.58
N PRO A 87 -10.23 3.64 -3.42
CA PRO A 87 -11.66 3.63 -3.12
C PRO A 87 -12.52 3.34 -4.36
N ASP A 88 -11.99 3.46 -5.57
CA ASP A 88 -12.73 3.28 -6.82
C ASP A 88 -11.87 2.59 -7.89
N ASP A 89 -12.54 1.84 -8.78
CA ASP A 89 -11.86 1.02 -9.79
C ASP A 89 -11.15 1.88 -10.85
N GLU A 90 -11.67 3.08 -11.13
CA GLU A 90 -11.07 3.98 -12.12
C GLU A 90 -9.67 4.43 -11.69
N THR A 91 -9.51 4.84 -10.43
CA THR A 91 -8.20 5.22 -9.89
C THR A 91 -7.27 4.02 -9.73
N ALA A 92 -7.79 2.85 -9.36
CA ALA A 92 -7.00 1.61 -9.31
C ALA A 92 -6.45 1.21 -10.69
N VAL A 93 -7.27 1.28 -11.73
CA VAL A 93 -6.85 1.01 -13.12
C VAL A 93 -5.83 2.02 -13.60
N ARG A 94 -6.02 3.30 -13.29
CA ARG A 94 -5.04 4.37 -13.61
C ARG A 94 -3.72 4.18 -12.86
N TRP A 95 -3.75 3.58 -11.66
CA TRP A 95 -2.53 3.22 -10.95
C TRP A 95 -1.75 2.14 -11.68
N GLY A 96 -2.42 1.07 -12.09
CA GLY A 96 -1.81 -0.06 -12.80
C GLY A 96 -0.70 -0.77 -11.99
N ARG A 97 0.07 -1.63 -12.67
CA ARG A 97 1.24 -2.29 -12.07
C ARG A 97 2.49 -1.47 -12.37
N ARG A 98 3.25 -1.09 -11.33
CA ARG A 98 4.46 -0.27 -11.46
C ARG A 98 5.59 -0.73 -10.55
N SER A 99 6.82 -0.48 -10.95
CA SER A 99 7.98 -0.62 -10.07
C SER A 99 8.25 0.72 -9.40
N THR A 100 8.38 0.72 -8.07
CA THR A 100 8.60 1.93 -7.27
C THR A 100 9.67 1.74 -6.20
#